data_AF-A0A3D3QHT7-F1
#
_entry.id   AF-A0A3D3QHT7-F1
#
_cell.length_a   1.000
_cell.length_b   1.000
_cell.length_c   1.000
_cell.angle_alpha   90.00
_cell.angle_beta   90.00
_cell.angle_gamma   90.00
#
_symmetry.space_group_name_H-M   'P 1'
#
loop_
_entity.id
_entity.type
_entity.pdbx_description
1 polymer ?
#
loop_
_entity_poly.entity_id
_entity_poly.type
_entity_poly.pdbx_seq_one_letter_code
_entity_poly.pdbx_strand_id
1 'polypeptide(L)' 'RVYSAVPASMVGRKQVIEIGPMSGLSNVKFWLRENGYNPEDEELCARIFQAAKKTDRTLTKGELEVLCKMG' A
#
# COMPACT_ATOMS: atom_id res chain seq x y z
N ARG A 1 9.40 -14.25 -1.84
CA ARG A 1 8.60 -15.12 -0.95
C ARG A 1 8.06 -14.29 0.21
N VAL A 2 6.83 -13.77 0.10
CA VAL A 2 5.81 -13.70 1.16
C VAL A 2 4.47 -13.73 0.41
N TYR A 3 3.73 -14.83 0.57
CA TYR A 3 2.30 -14.91 0.27
C TYR A 3 1.57 -14.69 1.60
N SER A 4 0.56 -13.82 1.56
CA SER A 4 -0.47 -13.54 2.57
C SER A 4 -0.34 -14.26 3.92
N ALA A 5 0.29 -13.59 4.88
CA ALA A 5 -0.02 -13.80 6.29
C ALA A 5 -1.14 -12.81 6.65
N VAL A 6 -2.40 -13.19 6.41
CA VAL A 6 -3.50 -12.55 7.14
C VAL A 6 -3.73 -13.42 8.38
N PRO A 7 -3.21 -13.06 9.55
CA PRO A 7 -3.57 -13.75 10.77
C PRO A 7 -5.08 -13.62 10.98
N ALA A 8 -5.68 -14.76 11.34
CA ALA A 8 -7.09 -15.00 11.54
C ALA A 8 -7.69 -14.29 12.76
N SER A 9 -7.43 -12.99 12.91
CA SER A 9 -8.25 -12.08 13.72
C SER A 9 -9.34 -11.46 12.83
N MET A 10 -10.01 -12.33 12.06
CA MET A 10 -11.23 -12.01 11.34
C MET A 10 -12.38 -12.01 12.35
N VAL A 11 -13.02 -10.86 12.58
CA VAL A 11 -14.47 -10.63 12.50
C VAL A 11 -14.70 -9.16 12.89
N GLY A 12 -14.98 -8.33 11.89
CA GLY A 12 -15.24 -6.90 12.03
C GLY A 12 -14.72 -6.14 10.82
N ARG A 13 -15.46 -6.16 9.70
CA ARG A 13 -15.25 -5.39 8.45
C ARG A 13 -13.84 -4.79 8.29
N LYS A 14 -12.89 -5.56 7.74
CA LYS A 14 -11.54 -5.06 7.43
C LYS A 14 -11.66 -4.02 6.31
N GLN A 15 -11.72 -2.74 6.66
CA GLN A 15 -11.64 -1.66 5.67
C GLN A 15 -10.25 -1.72 5.04
N VAL A 16 -10.21 -2.19 3.79
CA VAL A 16 -8.98 -2.17 3.00
C VAL A 16 -8.70 -0.70 2.68
N ILE A 17 -7.54 -0.19 3.11
CA ILE A 17 -7.11 1.16 2.75
C ILE A 17 -6.71 1.12 1.27
N GLU A 18 -7.43 1.87 0.45
CA GLU A 18 -7.06 2.12 -0.94
C GLU A 18 -6.11 3.32 -1.03
N ILE A 19 -5.20 3.26 -2.00
CA ILE A 19 -4.24 4.33 -2.26
C ILE A 19 -4.64 5.04 -3.54
N GLY A 20 -4.96 6.33 -3.47
CA GLY A 20 -5.33 7.16 -4.62
C GLY A 20 -4.92 8.62 -4.46
N PRO A 21 -5.39 9.53 -5.32
CA PRO A 21 -4.99 10.94 -5.31
C PRO A 21 -5.20 11.64 -3.98
N MET A 22 -6.22 11.22 -3.22
CA MET A 22 -6.56 11.81 -1.93
C MET A 22 -5.79 11.20 -0.75
N SER A 23 -5.08 10.08 -0.95
CA SER A 23 -4.36 9.38 0.11
C SER A 23 -3.13 10.18 0.59
N GLY A 24 -2.86 10.12 1.90
CA GLY A 24 -1.65 10.66 2.52
C GLY A 24 -0.54 9.61 2.66
N LEU A 25 0.65 10.03 3.09
CA LEU A 25 1.76 9.12 3.41
C LEU A 25 1.37 8.09 4.49
N SER A 26 0.54 8.48 5.46
CA SER A 26 0.05 7.56 6.49
C SER A 26 -0.79 6.42 5.91
N ASN A 27 -1.55 6.66 4.85
CA ASN A 27 -2.29 5.59 4.15
C ASN A 27 -1.32 4.64 3.43
N VAL A 28 -0.28 5.19 2.79
CA VAL A 28 0.76 4.40 2.10
C VAL A 28 1.49 3.51 3.09
N LYS A 29 1.98 4.07 4.21
CA LYS A 29 2.64 3.32 5.28
C LYS A 29 1.74 2.22 5.85
N PHE A 30 0.46 2.51 6.06
CA PHE A 30 -0.49 1.51 6.52
C PHE A 30 -0.66 0.37 5.50
N TRP A 31 -0.83 0.69 4.22
CA TRP A 31 -0.96 -0.31 3.16
C TRP A 31 0.29 -1.19 3.04
N LEU A 32 1.49 -0.59 3.09
CA LEU A 32 2.76 -1.30 3.06
C LEU A 32 2.85 -2.32 4.20
N ARG A 33 2.55 -1.88 5.43
CA ARG A 33 2.53 -2.76 6.61
C ARG A 33 1.55 -3.93 6.44
N GLU A 34 0.32 -3.65 6.00
CA GLU A 34 -0.70 -4.68 5.79
C GLU A 34 -0.35 -5.68 4.66
N ASN A 35 0.48 -5.26 3.70
CA ASN A 35 0.91 -6.09 2.58
C ASN A 35 2.32 -6.70 2.77
N GLY A 36 2.93 -6.52 3.94
CA GLY A 36 4.21 -7.13 4.29
C GLY A 36 5.46 -6.41 3.77
N TYR A 37 5.33 -5.14 3.39
CA TYR A 37 6.43 -4.26 3.00
C TYR A 37 6.87 -3.37 4.18
N ASN A 38 8.10 -2.84 4.11
CA ASN A 38 8.62 -1.95 5.14
C ASN A 38 7.96 -0.54 5.05
N PRO A 39 7.16 -0.11 6.04
CA PRO A 39 6.55 1.22 6.04
C PRO A 39 7.53 2.34 6.43
N GLU A 40 8.72 2.00 6.93
CA GLU A 40 9.77 2.96 7.26
C GLU A 40 10.75 3.19 6.09
N ASP A 41 10.55 2.49 4.97
CA ASP A 41 11.27 2.75 3.73
C ASP A 41 10.74 4.03 3.08
N GLU A 42 11.46 5.13 3.29
CA GLU A 42 11.09 6.46 2.80
C GLU A 42 11.05 6.51 1.26
N GLU A 43 11.97 5.83 0.57
CA GLU A 43 12.02 5.82 -0.89
C GLU A 43 10.82 5.08 -1.48
N LEU A 44 10.47 3.93 -0.90
CA LEU A 44 9.28 3.16 -1.29
C LEU A 44 7.99 3.93 -1.00
N CYS A 45 7.90 4.54 0.19
CA CYS A 45 6.75 5.36 0.58
C CYS A 45 6.58 6.56 -0.36
N ALA A 46 7.65 7.29 -0.65
CA ALA A 46 7.64 8.43 -1.54
C ALA A 46 7.24 8.01 -2.95
N ARG A 47 7.76 6.90 -3.47
CA ARG A 47 7.42 6.37 -4.80
C ARG A 47 5.93 6.08 -4.95
N ILE A 48 5.35 5.35 -4.01
CA ILE A 48 3.91 5.02 -4.03
C ILE A 48 3.08 6.30 -3.85
N PHE A 49 3.48 7.19 -2.94
CA PHE A 49 2.79 8.45 -2.72
C PHE A 49 2.78 9.32 -3.98
N GLN A 50 3.92 9.46 -4.66
CA GLN A 50 4.01 10.22 -5.91
C GLN A 50 3.21 9.57 -7.04
N ALA A 51 3.22 8.24 -7.15
CA ALA A 51 2.37 7.53 -8.11
C ALA A 51 0.88 7.79 -7.84
N ALA A 52 0.48 7.74 -6.57
CA ALA A 52 -0.89 8.01 -6.14
C ALA A 52 -1.34 9.44 -6.46
N LYS A 53 -0.47 10.44 -6.27
CA LYS A 53 -0.77 11.86 -6.60
C LYS A 53 -0.86 12.15 -8.09
N LYS A 54 -0.25 11.30 -8.93
CA LYS A 54 -0.27 11.45 -10.40
C LYS A 54 -1.47 10.78 -11.07
N THR A 55 -2.21 9.93 -10.37
CA THR A 55 -3.41 9.28 -10.89
C THR A 55 -4.67 9.98 -10.39
N ASP A 56 -5.71 9.94 -11.21
CA ASP A 56 -7.06 10.40 -10.89
C ASP A 56 -7.93 9.30 -10.25
N ARG A 57 -7.40 8.08 -10.11
CA ARG A 57 -8.11 6.91 -9.54
C ARG A 57 -7.33 6.24 -8.42
N THR A 58 -7.94 5.28 -7.74
CA THR A 58 -7.22 4.40 -6.83
C THR A 58 -6.28 3.47 -7.61
N LEU A 59 -5.07 3.31 -7.08
CA LEU A 59 -4.09 2.33 -7.54
C LEU A 59 -4.57 0.95 -7.13
N THR A 60 -4.58 0.04 -8.10
CA THR A 60 -4.90 -1.35 -7.84
C THR A 60 -3.79 -2.01 -7.04
N LYS A 61 -4.11 -3.13 -6.37
CA LYS A 61 -3.12 -3.94 -5.66
C LYS A 61 -1.93 -4.31 -6.55
N GLY A 62 -2.19 -4.70 -7.80
CA GLY A 62 -1.15 -5.08 -8.75
C GLY A 62 -0.20 -3.92 -9.08
N GLU A 63 -0.73 -2.71 -9.30
CA GLU A 63 0.08 -1.51 -9.53
C GLU A 63 0.97 -1.19 -8.32
N LEU A 64 0.43 -1.29 -7.12
CA LEU A 64 1.19 -1.08 -5.88
C LEU A 64 2.29 -2.13 -5.71
N GLU A 65 2.00 -3.41 -5.99
CA GLU A 65 2.99 -4.50 -5.94
C GLU A 65 4.11 -4.31 -6.98
N VAL A 66 3.79 -3.80 -8.17
CA VAL A 66 4.80 -3.45 -9.18
C VAL A 66 5.71 -2.34 -8.67
N LEU A 67 5.13 -1.26 -8.11
CA LEU A 67 5.91 -0.15 -7.55
C LEU A 67 6.85 -0.61 -6.42
N CYS A 68 6.42 -1.57 -5.61
CA CYS A 68 7.23 -2.14 -4.54
C CYS A 68 8.39 -3.03 -5.05
N LYS A 69 8.24 -3.66 -6.22
CA LYS A 69 9.26 -4.55 -6.81
C LYS A 69 10.23 -3.83 -7.75
N MET A 70 9.92 -2.60 -8.15
CA MET A 70 10.76 -1.79 -9.04
C MET A 70 11.98 -1.16 -8.34
N GLY A 71 12.40 -1.67 -7.19
CA GLY A 71 13.52 -1.15 -6.37
C GLY A 71 14.63 -2.17 -6.26
#